data_AF-A0A1W1CYB1-F1
#
_entry.id   AF-A0A1W1CYB1-F1
#
_cell.length_a   1.000
_cell.length_b   1.000
_cell.length_c   1.000
_cell.angle_alpha   90.00
_cell.angle_beta   90.00
_cell.angle_gamma   90.00
#
_symmetry.space_group_name_H-M   'P 1'
#
loop_
_entity.id
_entity.type
_entity.pdbx_description
1 polymer ?
#
loop_
_entity_poly.entity_id
_entity_poly.type
_entity_poly.pdbx_seq_one_letter_code
_entity_poly.pdbx_strand_id
1 'polypeptide(L)' 'MTQEFLNLFAFYHNHRRYKSGKRKGKTPMEILTKEENQEDWLKLLSQFISSKDSNFFI' A
#
# COMPACT_ATOMS: atom_id res chain seq x y z
N MET A 1 -4.03 -17.56 -10.26
CA MET A 1 -3.87 -16.55 -9.20
C MET A 1 -2.81 -17.06 -8.23
N THR A 2 -1.75 -16.30 -7.95
CA THR A 2 -0.63 -16.73 -7.07
C THR A 2 -0.64 -15.98 -5.73
N GLN A 3 0.12 -16.47 -4.74
CA GLN A 3 0.20 -15.84 -3.43
C GLN A 3 0.86 -14.45 -3.50
N GLU A 4 1.85 -14.29 -4.37
CA GLU A 4 2.55 -13.02 -4.61
C GLU A 4 1.58 -11.96 -5.13
N PHE A 5 0.73 -12.35 -6.08
CA PHE A 5 -0.32 -11.47 -6.58
C PHE A 5 -1.29 -11.05 -5.47
N LEU A 6 -1.76 -12.01 -4.66
CA LEU A 6 -2.70 -11.72 -3.56
C LEU A 6 -2.08 -10.79 -2.52
N ASN A 7 -0.80 -10.99 -2.20
CA ASN A 7 -0.05 -10.13 -1.28
C ASN A 7 0.06 -8.70 -1.82
N LEU A 8 0.41 -8.53 -3.10
CA LEU A 8 0.49 -7.21 -3.74
C LEU A 8 -0.90 -6.53 -3.78
N PHE A 9 -1.94 -7.29 -4.12
CA PHE A 9 -3.30 -6.77 -4.16
C PHE A 9 -3.77 -6.31 -2.78
N ALA A 10 -3.57 -7.13 -1.74
CA ALA A 10 -3.92 -6.78 -0.38
C ALA A 10 -3.14 -5.55 0.11
N PHE A 11 -1.84 -5.48 -0.21
CA PHE A 11 -1.00 -4.32 0.08
C PHE A 11 -1.55 -3.05 -0.56
N TYR A 12 -1.78 -3.04 -1.87
CA TYR A 12 -2.37 -1.90 -2.56
C TYR A 12 -3.73 -1.52 -1.96
N HIS A 13 -4.60 -2.51 -1.74
CA HIS A 13 -5.94 -2.25 -1.23
C HIS A 13 -5.91 -1.56 0.13
N ASN A 14 -5.02 -1.98 1.04
CA ASN A 14 -4.94 -1.43 2.39
C ASN A 14 -4.31 -0.03 2.45
N HIS A 15 -3.49 0.33 1.45
CA HIS A 15 -2.74 1.60 1.43
C HIS A 15 -3.28 2.62 0.43
N ARG A 16 -4.18 2.26 -0.49
CA ARG A 16 -4.78 3.22 -1.42
C ARG A 16 -5.64 4.24 -0.67
N ARG A 17 -5.61 5.50 -1.11
CA ARG A 17 -6.53 6.53 -0.61
C ARG A 17 -7.85 6.54 -1.39
N TYR A 18 -8.96 6.67 -0.68
CA TYR A 18 -10.25 6.92 -1.33
C TYR A 18 -10.29 8.32 -1.92
N LYS A 19 -10.71 8.45 -3.19
CA LYS A 19 -10.81 9.74 -3.89
C LYS A 19 -12.12 10.48 -3.65
N SER A 20 -13.16 9.79 -3.18
CA SER A 20 -14.50 10.34 -3.02
C SER A 20 -15.31 9.64 -1.91
N GLY A 21 -16.47 10.21 -1.58
CA GLY A 21 -17.38 9.70 -0.56
C GLY A 21 -16.95 9.99 0.87
N LYS A 22 -17.65 9.39 1.85
CA LYS A 22 -17.45 9.63 3.29
C LYS A 22 -16.03 9.30 3.79
N ARG A 23 -15.30 8.45 3.06
CA ARG A 23 -13.95 7.99 3.40
C ARG A 23 -12.85 8.72 2.62
N LYS A 24 -13.21 9.75 1.84
CA LYS A 24 -12.27 10.51 1.00
C LYS A 24 -11.06 10.96 1.82
N GLY A 25 -9.88 10.79 1.23
CA GLY A 25 -8.61 11.17 1.84
C GLY A 25 -8.03 10.13 2.79
N LYS A 26 -8.81 9.14 3.26
CA LYS A 26 -8.30 8.08 4.14
C LYS A 26 -7.95 6.79 3.38
N THR A 27 -7.06 5.97 3.93
CA THR A 27 -6.81 4.58 3.50
C THR A 27 -7.66 3.61 4.33
N PRO A 28 -7.89 2.36 3.86
CA PRO A 28 -8.54 1.35 4.68
C PRO A 28 -7.81 1.08 6.00
N MET A 29 -6.48 1.10 5.99
CA MET A 29 -5.69 0.88 7.22
C MET A 29 -5.90 2.02 8.22
N GLU A 30 -5.89 3.28 7.77
CA GLU A 30 -6.14 4.43 8.65
C GLU A 30 -7.55 4.39 9.28
N ILE A 31 -8.54 3.86 8.55
CA ILE A 31 -9.90 3.68 9.09
C ILE A 31 -9.94 2.59 10.15
N LEU A 32 -9.19 1.50 9.93
CA LEU A 32 -9.15 0.34 10.82
C LEU A 32 -8.37 0.63 12.10
N THR A 33 -7.17 1.22 11.98
CA THR A 33 -6.24 1.43 13.09
C THR A 33 -6.44 2.78 13.79
N LYS A 34 -7.07 3.75 13.12
CA LYS A 34 -7.13 5.17 13.52
C LYS A 34 -5.77 5.87 13.57
N GLU A 35 -4.72 5.23 13.05
CA GLU A 35 -3.40 5.82 12.91
C GLU A 35 -3.29 6.46 11.52
N GLU A 36 -2.59 7.58 11.41
CA GLU A 36 -2.37 8.23 10.12
C GLU A 36 -1.19 7.59 9.37
N ASN A 37 -1.40 7.28 8.09
CA ASN A 37 -0.34 6.80 7.23
C ASN A 37 0.05 7.94 6.30
N GLN A 38 1.26 8.48 6.42
CA GLN A 38 1.61 9.71 5.70
C GLN A 38 2.09 9.48 4.27
N GLU A 39 2.42 8.24 3.88
CA GLU A 39 3.07 7.97 2.60
C GLU A 39 2.12 7.34 1.56
N ASP A 40 2.38 7.64 0.28
CA ASP A 40 1.69 7.00 -0.83
C ASP A 40 2.11 5.53 -0.97
N TRP A 41 1.16 4.66 -1.34
CA TRP A 41 1.40 3.22 -1.46
C TRP A 41 2.51 2.86 -2.46
N LEU A 42 2.71 3.66 -3.52
CA LEU A 42 3.81 3.45 -4.47
C LEU A 42 5.16 3.73 -3.82
N LYS A 43 5.23 4.75 -2.97
CA LYS A 43 6.45 5.09 -2.24
C LYS A 43 6.81 3.98 -1.24
N LEU A 44 5.82 3.50 -0.49
CA LEU A 44 5.99 2.37 0.44
C LEU A 44 6.43 1.09 -0.29
N LEU A 45 5.82 0.78 -1.44
CA LEU A 45 6.22 -0.36 -2.26
C LEU A 45 7.65 -0.20 -2.79
N SER A 46 8.01 0.99 -3.26
CA SER A 46 9.36 1.29 -3.78
C SER A 46 10.41 1.17 -2.69
N GLN A 47 10.13 1.65 -1.47
CA GLN A 47 10.99 1.47 -0.30
C GLN A 47 11.16 0.00 0.06
N PHE A 48 10.06 -0.77 0.06
CA PHE A 48 10.10 -2.21 0.32
C PHE A 48 10.94 -2.97 -0.71
N ILE A 49 10.78 -2.66 -1.99
CA ILE A 49 11.60 -3.25 -3.06
C ILE A 49 13.06 -2.85 -2.89
N SER A 50 13.33 -1.56 -2.62
CA SER A 50 14.69 -1.05 -2.41
C SER A 50 15.36 -1.65 -1.17
N SER A 51 14.60 -1.98 -0.13
CA SER A 51 15.11 -2.62 1.09
C SER A 51 15.25 -4.13 0.98
N LYS A 52 14.60 -4.75 -0.03
CA LYS A 52 14.70 -6.16 -0.40
C LYS A 52 15.80 -6.46 -1.44
N ASP A 53 16.71 -5.50 -1.66
CA ASP A 53 17.91 -5.48 -2.53
C ASP A 53 17.72 -5.11 -4.01
N SER A 54 18.76 -4.48 -4.58
CA SER A 54 18.96 -4.06 -5.98
C SER A 54 18.72 -5.13 -7.07
N ASN A 55 18.26 -6.33 -6.71
CA ASN A 55 18.08 -7.48 -7.59
C ASN A 55 16.61 -7.80 -7.93
N PHE A 56 15.66 -6.90 -7.68
CA PHE A 56 14.28 -7.11 -8.18
C PHE A 56 14.14 -6.89 -9.70
N PHE A 57 15.08 -6.15 -10.31
CA PHE A 57 15.05 -5.77 -11.72
C PHE A 57 16.17 -6.39 -12.57
N ILE A 58 16.98 -7.30 -11.99
CA ILE A 58 18.05 -8.03 -12.69
C ILE A 58 17.69 -9.51 -12.74
#